data_AF-X1Q6J4-F1
#
_entry.id   AF-X1Q6J4-F1
#
_cell.length_a   1.000
_cell.length_b   1.000
_cell.length_c   1.000
_cell.angle_alpha   90.00
_cell.angle_beta   90.00
_cell.angle_gamma   90.00
#
_symmetry.space_group_name_H-M   'P 1'
#
loop_
_entity.id
_entity.type
_entity.pdbx_description
1 polymer ?
#
loop_
_entity_poly.entity_id
_entity_poly.type
_entity_poly.pdbx_seq_one_letter_code
_entity_poly.pdbx_strand_id
1 'polypeptide(L)'
;RKAILEVHAKGMSLAKEVTLETVAKGTPGFSGADLASLINEAAILAARRNRKDISLKELEDAADRVIAGPEKKSRVIIQKEKEIIAYHESGHALTARMLPNADPVHKVSIIARGVMGGEKRVAAIPSTCKKYVEMGITVLVEKSAGEGALFGNEEYRIAGAEIMDDVEALYDRANVILKVKEPLYNHEKNKHEIDMMKENTVLISFLHPASPTNHEMVKKIRDRKIISFTMDSIPRITRAQKMDALTSMSTVAGYKSAIMAAN
;
A
#
# COMPACT_ATOMS: atom_id res chain seq x y z
N ARG A 1 -22.40 23.80 -4.70
CA ARG A 1 -20.98 23.84 -5.13
C ARG A 1 -20.51 25.27 -5.42
N LYS A 2 -21.17 26.03 -6.30
CA LYS A 2 -20.88 27.46 -6.53
C LYS A 2 -20.74 28.28 -5.24
N ALA A 3 -21.74 28.23 -4.35
CA ALA A 3 -21.70 28.95 -3.07
C ALA A 3 -20.49 28.57 -2.18
N ILE A 4 -20.00 27.33 -2.26
CA ILE A 4 -18.81 26.88 -1.52
C ILE A 4 -17.56 27.49 -2.15
N LEU A 5 -17.46 27.46 -3.49
CA LEU A 5 -16.37 28.11 -4.21
C LEU A 5 -16.34 29.62 -3.98
N GLU A 6 -17.50 30.29 -3.88
CA GLU A 6 -17.58 31.73 -3.56
C GLU A 6 -17.01 32.07 -2.19
N VAL A 7 -17.22 31.20 -1.19
CA VAL A 7 -16.65 31.36 0.15
C VAL A 7 -15.13 31.21 0.10
N HIS A 8 -14.63 30.18 -0.60
CA HIS A 8 -13.20 29.88 -0.62
C HIS A 8 -12.39 30.73 -1.60
N ALA A 9 -13.01 31.27 -2.66
CA ALA A 9 -12.38 32.17 -3.61
C ALA A 9 -12.37 33.64 -3.13
N LYS A 10 -12.96 33.93 -1.97
CA LYS A 10 -13.06 35.28 -1.42
C LYS A 10 -11.65 35.85 -1.14
N GLY A 11 -11.32 36.96 -1.80
CA GLY A 11 -10.02 37.63 -1.67
C GLY A 11 -8.94 37.14 -2.64
N MET A 12 -9.29 36.28 -3.60
CA MET A 12 -8.37 35.78 -4.62
C MET A 12 -8.59 36.49 -5.95
N SER A 13 -7.49 36.76 -6.65
CA SER A 13 -7.54 37.32 -8.00
C SER A 13 -7.76 36.20 -9.02
N LEU A 14 -8.98 36.07 -9.53
CA LEU A 14 -9.32 35.17 -10.63
C LEU A 14 -9.15 35.90 -11.97
N ALA A 15 -8.67 35.20 -13.01
CA ALA A 15 -8.59 35.74 -14.35
C ALA A 15 -9.99 36.05 -14.91
N LYS A 16 -10.09 37.03 -15.82
CA LYS A 16 -11.40 37.56 -16.30
C LYS A 16 -12.29 36.52 -16.96
N GLU A 17 -11.69 35.49 -17.54
CA GLU A 17 -12.34 34.37 -18.21
C GLU A 17 -12.85 33.29 -17.25
N VAL A 18 -12.44 33.30 -15.98
CA VAL A 18 -12.82 32.31 -14.99
C VAL A 18 -14.16 32.70 -14.36
N THR A 19 -15.17 31.83 -14.52
CA THR A 19 -16.39 31.92 -13.73
C THR A 19 -16.49 30.74 -12.78
N LEU A 20 -16.88 30.99 -11.53
CA LEU A 20 -17.08 29.94 -10.53
C LEU A 20 -18.19 28.96 -10.92
N GLU A 21 -19.11 29.39 -11.80
CA GLU A 21 -20.12 28.53 -12.42
C GLU A 21 -19.47 27.45 -13.30
N THR A 22 -18.51 27.84 -14.14
CA THR A 22 -17.76 26.91 -15.00
C THR A 22 -16.95 25.93 -14.16
N VAL A 23 -16.29 26.40 -13.09
CA VAL A 23 -15.51 25.54 -12.18
C VAL A 23 -16.42 24.54 -11.44
N ALA A 24 -17.59 24.99 -10.99
CA ALA A 24 -18.55 24.11 -10.32
C ALA A 24 -19.08 23.01 -11.25
N LYS A 25 -19.24 23.29 -12.54
CA LYS A 25 -19.65 22.30 -13.56
C LYS A 25 -18.51 21.31 -13.88
N GLY A 26 -17.26 21.76 -13.88
CA GLY A 26 -16.08 20.94 -14.13
C GLY A 26 -15.62 20.07 -12.96
N THR A 27 -16.27 20.16 -11.80
CA THR A 27 -15.93 19.42 -10.57
C THR A 27 -17.08 18.54 -10.07
N PRO A 28 -17.70 17.70 -10.92
CA PRO A 28 -18.72 16.76 -10.48
C PRO A 28 -18.10 15.76 -9.49
N GLY A 29 -18.81 15.45 -8.41
CA GLY A 29 -18.35 14.52 -7.37
C GLY A 29 -17.45 15.12 -6.28
N PHE A 30 -16.96 16.35 -6.43
CA PHE A 30 -16.15 16.99 -5.39
C PHE A 30 -16.98 17.30 -4.14
N SER A 31 -16.44 16.99 -2.97
CA SER A 31 -16.96 17.40 -1.66
C SER A 31 -16.64 18.86 -1.35
N GLY A 32 -17.22 19.42 -0.29
CA GLY A 32 -16.90 20.80 0.13
C GLY A 32 -15.41 20.99 0.47
N ALA A 33 -14.78 19.97 1.07
CA ALA A 33 -13.35 20.00 1.39
C ALA A 33 -12.48 19.91 0.13
N ASP A 34 -12.91 19.17 -0.88
CA ASP A 34 -12.20 19.06 -2.16
C ASP A 34 -12.25 20.38 -2.93
N LEU A 35 -13.41 21.07 -2.91
CA LEU A 35 -13.54 22.40 -3.51
C LEU A 35 -12.66 23.44 -2.80
N ALA A 36 -12.55 23.36 -1.47
CA ALA A 36 -11.64 24.21 -0.70
C ALA A 36 -10.17 23.91 -1.05
N SER A 37 -9.83 22.63 -1.18
CA SER A 37 -8.47 22.19 -1.54
C SER A 37 -8.10 22.59 -2.96
N LEU A 38 -9.04 22.50 -3.92
CA LEU A 38 -8.87 22.91 -5.31
C LEU A 38 -8.54 24.39 -5.40
N ILE A 39 -9.29 25.24 -4.70
CA ILE A 39 -9.05 26.70 -4.71
C ILE A 39 -7.68 27.03 -4.11
N ASN A 40 -7.30 26.38 -3.02
CA ASN A 40 -6.00 26.59 -2.39
C ASN A 40 -4.84 26.13 -3.29
N GLU A 41 -4.93 24.94 -3.89
CA GLU A 41 -3.91 24.44 -4.82
C GLU A 41 -3.80 25.31 -6.07
N ALA A 42 -4.92 25.83 -6.60
CA ALA A 42 -4.91 26.74 -7.74
C ALA A 42 -4.18 28.05 -7.40
N ALA A 43 -4.35 28.57 -6.18
CA ALA A 43 -3.59 29.72 -5.67
C ALA A 43 -2.09 29.44 -5.62
N ILE A 44 -1.72 28.30 -5.04
CA ILE A 44 -0.32 27.90 -4.89
C ILE A 44 0.32 27.70 -6.27
N LEU A 45 -0.41 27.12 -7.23
CA LEU A 45 0.05 26.94 -8.60
C LEU A 45 0.24 28.27 -9.31
N ALA A 46 -0.70 29.21 -9.18
CA ALA A 46 -0.58 30.56 -9.74
C ALA A 46 0.65 31.28 -9.16
N ALA A 47 0.83 31.22 -7.83
CA ALA A 47 1.99 31.81 -7.15
C ALA A 47 3.31 31.17 -7.60
N ARG A 48 3.38 29.83 -7.70
CA ARG A 48 4.57 29.12 -8.20
C ARG A 48 4.91 29.46 -9.64
N ARG A 49 3.91 29.79 -10.45
CA ARG A 49 4.07 30.22 -11.85
C ARG A 49 4.30 31.73 -11.99
N ASN A 50 4.51 32.44 -10.87
CA ASN A 50 4.65 33.91 -10.82
C ASN A 50 3.48 34.63 -11.53
N ARG A 51 2.26 34.09 -11.42
CA ARG A 51 1.05 34.73 -11.93
C ARG A 51 0.37 35.53 -10.82
N LYS A 52 -0.18 36.69 -11.19
CA LYS A 52 -0.97 37.52 -10.29
C LYS A 52 -2.42 37.05 -10.17
N ASP A 53 -2.93 36.41 -11.22
CA ASP A 53 -4.31 35.93 -11.30
C ASP A 53 -4.33 34.42 -11.56
N ILE A 54 -5.31 33.74 -10.97
CA ILE A 54 -5.57 32.30 -11.15
C ILE A 54 -6.38 32.12 -12.43
N SER A 55 -5.82 31.44 -13.44
CA SER A 55 -6.52 31.14 -14.68
C SER A 55 -7.18 29.75 -14.66
N LEU A 56 -7.98 29.45 -15.68
CA LEU A 56 -8.59 28.12 -15.84
C LEU A 56 -7.55 26.99 -15.80
N LYS A 57 -6.36 27.23 -16.36
CA LYS A 57 -5.27 26.25 -16.36
C LYS A 57 -4.82 25.86 -14.95
N GLU A 58 -4.68 26.83 -14.04
CA GLU A 58 -4.29 26.52 -12.66
C GLU A 58 -5.41 25.81 -11.90
N LEU A 59 -6.68 26.08 -12.23
CA LEU A 59 -7.84 25.40 -11.65
C LEU A 59 -7.97 23.96 -12.14
N GLU A 60 -7.72 23.71 -13.43
CA GLU A 60 -7.66 22.37 -14.02
C GLU A 60 -6.50 21.56 -13.41
N ASP A 61 -5.29 22.12 -13.41
CA ASP A 61 -4.12 21.48 -12.80
C ASP A 61 -4.33 21.23 -11.29
N ALA A 62 -5.02 22.12 -10.58
CA ALA A 62 -5.37 21.93 -9.18
C ALA A 62 -6.42 20.84 -8.98
N ALA A 63 -7.42 20.75 -9.86
CA ALA A 63 -8.42 19.68 -9.83
C ALA A 63 -7.73 18.32 -10.03
N ASP A 64 -6.82 18.21 -11.00
CA ASP A 64 -6.02 17.01 -11.23
C ASP A 64 -5.19 16.64 -10.00
N ARG A 65 -4.61 17.63 -9.30
CA ARG A 65 -3.87 17.39 -8.05
C ARG A 65 -4.74 16.98 -6.88
N VAL A 66 -5.96 17.48 -6.77
CA VAL A 66 -6.90 17.08 -5.71
C VAL A 66 -7.35 15.64 -5.95
N ILE A 67 -7.55 15.23 -7.20
CA ILE A 67 -7.96 13.87 -7.57
C ILE A 67 -6.79 12.88 -7.49
N ALA A 68 -5.67 13.19 -8.14
CA ALA A 68 -4.56 12.26 -8.34
C ALA A 68 -3.38 12.49 -7.37
N GLY A 69 -3.43 13.54 -6.56
CA GLY A 69 -2.29 14.01 -5.78
C GLY A 69 -1.30 14.85 -6.62
N PRO A 70 -0.37 15.58 -5.99
CA PRO A 70 0.60 16.42 -6.69
C PRO A 70 1.44 15.62 -7.70
N GLU A 71 1.44 16.09 -8.96
CA GLU A 71 2.24 15.53 -10.05
C GLU A 71 3.72 15.47 -9.66
N LYS A 72 4.27 14.25 -9.54
CA LYS A 72 5.68 14.02 -9.20
C LYS A 72 6.54 14.17 -10.46
N LYS A 73 6.86 15.40 -10.85
CA LYS A 73 7.70 15.69 -12.03
C LYS A 73 9.16 15.25 -11.94
N SER A 74 9.59 14.71 -10.81
CA SER A 74 10.80 13.90 -10.76
C SER A 74 10.70 12.98 -9.56
N ARG A 75 10.66 11.68 -9.78
CA ARG A 75 11.01 10.74 -8.72
C ARG A 75 12.54 10.67 -8.63
N VAL A 76 13.20 11.83 -8.50
CA VAL A 76 14.54 11.88 -7.95
C VAL A 76 14.34 11.55 -6.48
N ILE A 77 14.65 10.32 -6.10
CA ILE A 77 14.61 9.89 -4.71
C ILE A 77 15.62 10.77 -3.97
N ILE A 78 15.11 11.74 -3.23
CA ILE A 78 15.94 12.65 -2.42
C ILE A 78 16.73 11.81 -1.41
N GLN A 79 17.97 12.23 -1.12
CA GLN A 79 18.89 11.46 -0.27
C GLN A 79 18.23 11.04 1.06
N LYS A 80 17.36 11.89 1.61
CA LYS A 80 16.60 11.63 2.83
C LYS A 80 15.51 10.55 2.69
N GLU A 81 14.90 10.42 1.52
CA GLU A 81 13.91 9.37 1.23
C GLU A 81 14.63 8.04 0.90
N LYS A 82 15.81 8.10 0.26
CA LYS A 82 16.73 6.95 0.18
C LYS A 82 17.20 6.51 1.56
N GLU A 83 17.53 7.44 2.45
CA GLU A 83 17.90 7.14 3.84
C GLU A 83 16.74 6.52 4.60
N ILE A 84 15.51 7.03 4.51
CA ILE A 84 14.37 6.43 5.21
C ILE A 84 14.08 5.02 4.71
N ILE A 85 14.14 4.78 3.40
CA ILE A 85 14.00 3.42 2.83
C ILE A 85 15.19 2.56 3.26
N ALA A 86 16.41 3.09 3.22
CA ALA A 86 17.59 2.38 3.68
C ALA A 86 17.50 2.05 5.18
N TYR A 87 16.96 2.92 6.05
CA TYR A 87 16.70 2.66 7.46
C TYR A 87 15.57 1.64 7.68
N HIS A 88 14.56 1.61 6.80
CA HIS A 88 13.49 0.62 6.85
C HIS A 88 14.01 -0.78 6.46
N GLU A 89 14.68 -0.88 5.32
CA GLU A 89 15.24 -2.13 4.79
C GLU A 89 16.44 -2.60 5.63
N SER A 90 17.27 -1.67 6.12
CA SER A 90 18.34 -2.00 7.09
C SER A 90 17.78 -2.31 8.47
N GLY A 91 16.60 -1.82 8.86
CA GLY A 91 15.92 -2.25 10.08
C GLY A 91 15.54 -3.73 10.00
N HIS A 92 14.96 -4.16 8.87
CA HIS A 92 14.66 -5.58 8.62
C HIS A 92 15.93 -6.42 8.50
N ALA A 93 16.94 -5.94 7.76
CA ALA A 93 18.20 -6.65 7.56
C ALA A 93 19.08 -6.71 8.84
N LEU A 94 19.10 -5.65 9.66
CA LEU A 94 19.82 -5.59 10.93
C LEU A 94 19.12 -6.45 11.99
N THR A 95 17.79 -6.40 12.07
CA THR A 95 17.04 -7.30 12.97
C THR A 95 17.27 -8.77 12.58
N ALA A 96 17.31 -9.08 11.28
CA ALA A 96 17.68 -10.40 10.79
C ALA A 96 19.15 -10.78 11.08
N ARG A 97 20.08 -9.82 11.04
CA ARG A 97 21.52 -10.02 11.33
C ARG A 97 21.83 -10.14 12.82
N MET A 98 21.07 -9.47 13.70
CA MET A 98 21.31 -9.42 15.15
C MET A 98 20.66 -10.57 15.92
N LEU A 99 19.84 -11.39 15.26
CA LEU A 99 19.36 -12.65 15.82
C LEU A 99 20.50 -13.68 15.74
N PRO A 100 21.01 -14.19 16.87
CA PRO A 100 22.23 -15.02 16.91
C PRO A 100 22.12 -16.36 16.15
N ASN A 101 20.92 -16.75 15.71
CA ASN A 101 20.63 -17.98 14.97
C ASN A 101 19.84 -17.77 13.67
N ALA A 102 19.73 -16.53 13.15
CA ALA A 102 19.03 -16.28 11.90
C ALA A 102 20.01 -16.17 10.72
N ASP A 103 19.80 -17.00 9.69
CA ASP A 103 20.52 -16.88 8.43
C ASP A 103 20.23 -15.52 7.76
N PRO A 104 21.18 -14.97 6.97
CA PRO A 104 20.93 -13.78 6.15
C PRO A 104 19.63 -13.93 5.34
N VAL A 105 18.89 -12.83 5.09
CA VAL A 105 17.60 -12.87 4.38
C VAL A 105 17.82 -13.27 2.92
N HIS A 106 17.81 -14.58 2.65
CA HIS A 106 18.07 -15.11 1.31
C HIS A 106 16.77 -15.24 0.50
N LYS A 107 15.62 -15.46 1.15
CA LYS A 107 14.33 -15.79 0.50
C LYS A 107 13.14 -15.10 1.17
N VAL A 108 12.50 -14.18 0.45
CA VAL A 108 11.21 -13.56 0.81
C VAL A 108 10.12 -14.26 0.01
N SER A 109 9.10 -14.75 0.69
CA SER A 109 7.94 -15.32 0.03
C SER A 109 6.72 -14.42 0.14
N ILE A 110 5.99 -14.33 -0.98
CA ILE A 110 4.73 -13.60 -1.12
C ILE A 110 3.65 -14.66 -1.32
N ILE A 111 2.82 -14.78 -0.31
CA ILE A 111 1.74 -15.75 -0.28
C ILE A 111 0.46 -14.98 -0.47
N ALA A 112 -0.26 -15.33 -1.53
CA ALA A 112 -1.65 -14.97 -1.60
C ALA A 112 -2.46 -16.21 -1.92
N ARG A 113 -2.76 -16.93 -0.85
CA ARG A 113 -4.07 -17.52 -0.68
C ARG A 113 -4.34 -17.74 0.78
N GLY A 114 -5.59 -17.47 1.13
CA GLY A 114 -6.16 -17.70 2.44
C GLY A 114 -7.66 -17.72 2.26
N VAL A 115 -8.16 -18.71 1.50
CA VAL A 115 -9.39 -19.52 1.69
C VAL A 115 -10.67 -18.82 2.17
N MET A 116 -10.78 -17.50 2.07
CA MET A 116 -11.97 -16.73 2.36
C MET A 116 -12.47 -16.18 1.04
N GLY A 117 -13.69 -16.54 0.64
CA GLY A 117 -14.32 -15.99 -0.55
C GLY A 117 -14.26 -14.46 -0.50
N GLY A 118 -13.49 -13.85 -1.41
CA GLY A 118 -13.44 -12.39 -1.57
C GLY A 118 -12.12 -11.69 -1.22
N GLU A 119 -11.12 -12.36 -0.62
CA GLU A 119 -9.79 -11.73 -0.48
C GLU A 119 -9.06 -11.74 -1.83
N LYS A 120 -8.87 -10.55 -2.39
CA LYS A 120 -8.31 -10.33 -3.72
C LYS A 120 -6.95 -9.63 -3.70
N ARG A 121 -6.47 -9.21 -2.53
CA ARG A 121 -5.22 -8.46 -2.41
C ARG A 121 -4.02 -9.42 -2.33
N VAL A 122 -2.87 -8.91 -2.73
CA VAL A 122 -1.57 -9.59 -2.64
C VAL A 122 -0.62 -8.78 -1.77
N ALA A 123 0.25 -9.44 -1.01
CA ALA A 123 1.14 -8.78 -0.07
C ALA A 123 2.26 -7.98 -0.75
N ALA A 124 2.63 -8.35 -1.98
CA ALA A 124 3.51 -7.57 -2.83
C ALA A 124 3.16 -7.78 -4.31
N ILE A 125 3.14 -6.67 -5.05
CA ILE A 125 2.86 -6.62 -6.48
C ILE A 125 4.15 -6.80 -7.30
N PRO A 126 4.10 -7.08 -8.62
CA PRO A 126 5.28 -7.32 -9.43
C PRO A 126 6.36 -6.22 -9.33
N SER A 127 5.95 -4.95 -9.28
CA SER A 127 6.89 -3.83 -9.14
C SER A 127 7.61 -3.78 -7.77
N THR A 128 7.02 -4.35 -6.73
CA THR A 128 7.67 -4.53 -5.42
C THR A 128 8.61 -5.73 -5.45
N CYS A 129 8.19 -6.85 -6.05
CA CYS A 129 9.03 -8.03 -6.24
C CYS A 129 10.32 -7.68 -6.98
N LYS A 130 10.22 -6.89 -8.06
CA LYS A 130 11.37 -6.43 -8.83
C LYS A 130 12.41 -5.71 -7.97
N LYS A 131 11.98 -4.85 -7.05
CA LYS A 131 12.89 -4.13 -6.14
C LYS A 131 13.61 -5.08 -5.18
N TYR A 132 12.89 -6.06 -4.63
CA TYR A 132 13.50 -7.07 -3.77
C TYR A 132 14.55 -7.89 -4.54
N VAL A 133 14.23 -8.30 -5.78
CA VAL A 133 15.18 -8.99 -6.65
C VAL A 133 16.40 -8.13 -6.96
N GLU A 134 16.21 -6.85 -7.27
CA GLU A 134 17.31 -5.88 -7.48
C GLU A 134 18.18 -5.68 -6.23
N MET A 135 17.63 -5.91 -5.03
CA MET A 135 18.36 -5.91 -3.76
C MET A 135 19.08 -7.24 -3.47
N GLY A 136 19.04 -8.22 -4.39
CA GLY A 136 19.66 -9.53 -4.24
C GLY A 136 18.81 -10.53 -3.44
N ILE A 137 17.54 -10.22 -3.18
CA ILE A 137 16.63 -11.10 -2.44
C ILE A 137 15.97 -12.07 -3.43
N THR A 138 15.98 -13.37 -3.11
CA THR A 138 15.17 -14.33 -3.87
C THR A 138 13.70 -14.18 -3.49
N VAL A 139 12.84 -13.90 -4.46
CA VAL A 139 11.39 -13.73 -4.23
C VAL A 139 10.63 -14.96 -4.69
N LEU A 140 9.94 -15.63 -3.77
CA LEU A 140 9.09 -16.79 -4.06
C LEU A 140 7.61 -16.35 -4.04
N VAL A 141 6.86 -16.61 -5.09
CA VAL A 141 5.45 -16.22 -5.19
C VAL A 141 4.61 -17.48 -5.36
N GLU A 142 3.58 -17.65 -4.53
CA GLU A 142 2.62 -18.74 -4.71
C GLU A 142 1.92 -18.61 -6.06
N LYS A 143 1.72 -19.72 -6.76
CA LYS A 143 1.00 -19.73 -8.04
C LYS A 143 -0.37 -19.09 -7.89
N SER A 144 -0.64 -18.16 -8.80
CA SER A 144 -1.93 -17.48 -8.89
C SER A 144 -2.27 -16.65 -7.64
N ALA A 145 -1.23 -16.22 -6.90
CA ALA A 145 -1.31 -15.26 -5.79
C ALA A 145 -1.84 -13.89 -6.22
N GLY A 146 -1.40 -13.41 -7.38
CA GLY A 146 -1.74 -12.07 -7.86
C GLY A 146 -3.07 -11.97 -8.63
N GLU A 147 -3.71 -13.09 -8.99
CA GLU A 147 -4.85 -13.08 -9.92
C GLU A 147 -6.02 -12.25 -9.39
N GLY A 148 -6.31 -12.32 -8.08
CA GLY A 148 -7.34 -11.49 -7.45
C GLY A 148 -7.06 -9.99 -7.59
N ALA A 149 -5.78 -9.61 -7.64
CA ALA A 149 -5.30 -8.25 -7.77
C ALA A 149 -5.03 -7.85 -9.23
N LEU A 150 -5.45 -8.68 -10.20
CA LEU A 150 -5.23 -8.49 -11.64
C LEU A 150 -3.75 -8.54 -12.06
N PHE A 151 -2.92 -9.27 -11.32
CA PHE A 151 -1.52 -9.53 -11.68
C PHE A 151 -1.34 -11.00 -12.02
N GLY A 152 -0.96 -11.29 -13.26
CA GLY A 152 -0.70 -12.64 -13.74
C GLY A 152 0.64 -13.19 -13.26
N ASN A 153 0.78 -14.52 -13.22
CA ASN A 153 2.03 -15.20 -12.87
C ASN A 153 3.21 -14.75 -13.74
N GLU A 154 2.96 -14.42 -15.00
CA GLU A 154 4.01 -13.98 -15.93
C GLU A 154 4.61 -12.63 -15.55
N GLU A 155 3.81 -11.71 -15.02
CA GLU A 155 4.31 -10.41 -14.56
C GLU A 155 5.28 -10.57 -13.38
N TYR A 156 5.02 -11.53 -12.49
CA TYR A 156 5.93 -11.87 -11.40
C TYR A 156 7.24 -12.49 -11.92
N ARG A 157 7.16 -13.36 -12.94
CA ARG A 157 8.37 -13.92 -13.58
C ARG A 157 9.20 -12.84 -14.25
N ILE A 158 8.57 -11.91 -14.98
CA ILE A 158 9.23 -10.75 -15.60
C ILE A 158 9.89 -9.86 -14.51
N ALA A 159 9.27 -9.77 -13.34
CA ALA A 159 9.85 -9.08 -12.18
C ALA A 159 11.00 -9.84 -11.50
N GLY A 160 11.33 -11.05 -11.96
CA GLY A 160 12.41 -11.88 -11.42
C GLY A 160 12.02 -12.77 -10.24
N ALA A 161 10.72 -12.91 -9.94
CA ALA A 161 10.24 -13.80 -8.90
C ALA A 161 10.06 -15.24 -9.40
N GLU A 162 10.29 -16.21 -8.52
CA GLU A 162 10.06 -17.63 -8.76
C GLU A 162 8.63 -18.00 -8.38
N ILE A 163 7.85 -18.51 -9.34
CA ILE A 163 6.50 -19.00 -9.08
C ILE A 163 6.55 -20.42 -8.53
N MET A 164 5.88 -20.65 -7.41
CA MET A 164 5.82 -21.93 -6.71
C MET A 164 4.41 -22.51 -6.74
N ASP A 165 4.28 -23.72 -7.28
CA ASP A 165 3.01 -24.45 -7.34
C ASP A 165 2.71 -25.21 -6.03
N ASP A 166 3.76 -25.64 -5.32
CA ASP A 166 3.61 -26.31 -4.03
C ASP A 166 3.76 -25.32 -2.87
N VAL A 167 2.65 -25.06 -2.19
CA VAL A 167 2.59 -24.16 -1.04
C VAL A 167 3.42 -24.64 0.15
N GLU A 168 3.55 -25.96 0.35
CA GLU A 168 4.32 -26.51 1.46
C GLU A 168 5.82 -26.30 1.23
N ALA A 169 6.32 -26.62 0.02
CA ALA A 169 7.68 -26.29 -0.37
C ALA A 169 7.96 -24.77 -0.36
N LEU A 170 6.97 -23.93 -0.66
CA LEU A 170 7.11 -22.48 -0.54
C LEU A 170 7.31 -22.07 0.93
N TYR A 171 6.46 -22.55 1.85
CA TYR A 171 6.56 -22.24 3.28
C TYR A 171 7.88 -22.75 3.86
N ASP A 172 8.32 -23.94 3.44
CA ASP A 172 9.59 -24.53 3.84
C ASP A 172 10.79 -23.75 3.29
N ARG A 173 10.73 -23.19 2.07
CA ARG A 173 11.86 -22.44 1.49
C ARG A 173 11.95 -21.00 1.99
N ALA A 174 10.89 -20.43 2.56
CA ALA A 174 10.83 -19.03 2.95
C ALA A 174 11.46 -18.78 4.34
N ASN A 175 12.33 -17.76 4.42
CA ASN A 175 12.82 -17.23 5.70
C ASN A 175 11.95 -16.06 6.18
N VAL A 176 11.41 -15.29 5.24
CA VAL A 176 10.47 -14.19 5.49
C VAL A 176 9.22 -14.43 4.67
N ILE A 177 8.04 -14.31 5.29
CA ILE A 177 6.74 -14.51 4.67
C ILE A 177 5.94 -13.23 4.76
N LEU A 178 5.47 -12.75 3.61
CA LEU A 178 4.56 -11.62 3.48
C LEU A 178 3.16 -12.15 3.15
N LYS A 179 2.18 -11.87 4.01
CA LYS A 179 0.79 -12.30 3.82
C LYS A 179 -0.18 -11.17 4.19
N VAL A 180 -1.25 -10.99 3.42
CA VAL A 180 -2.26 -9.94 3.71
C VAL A 180 -3.14 -10.30 4.90
N LYS A 181 -3.56 -11.56 5.00
CA LYS A 181 -4.47 -12.05 6.03
C LYS A 181 -3.76 -12.98 6.99
N GLU A 182 -4.36 -13.22 8.16
CA GLU A 182 -3.80 -14.14 9.14
C GLU A 182 -3.56 -15.52 8.52
N PRO A 183 -2.55 -16.29 9.00
CA PRO A 183 -2.38 -17.67 8.59
C PRO A 183 -3.61 -18.51 8.92
N LEU A 184 -4.07 -19.30 7.96
CA LEU A 184 -5.30 -20.10 8.05
C LEU A 184 -5.01 -21.60 7.94
N TYR A 185 -6.08 -22.38 8.07
CA TYR A 185 -6.04 -23.80 7.72
C TYR A 185 -6.07 -24.00 6.21
N ASN A 186 -5.10 -24.74 5.68
CA ASN A 186 -5.08 -25.13 4.28
C ASN A 186 -5.77 -26.50 4.13
N HIS A 187 -6.94 -26.52 3.51
CA HIS A 187 -7.72 -27.75 3.31
C HIS A 187 -7.10 -28.70 2.28
N GLU A 188 -6.37 -28.18 1.28
CA GLU A 188 -5.71 -29.02 0.27
C GLU A 188 -4.55 -29.82 0.86
N LYS A 189 -3.81 -29.21 1.80
CA LYS A 189 -2.68 -29.84 2.51
C LYS A 189 -3.07 -30.47 3.83
N ASN A 190 -4.31 -30.29 4.28
CA ASN A 190 -4.82 -30.74 5.57
C ASN A 190 -3.89 -30.34 6.75
N LYS A 191 -3.38 -29.11 6.72
CA LYS A 191 -2.44 -28.55 7.71
C LYS A 191 -2.72 -27.07 7.91
N HIS A 192 -2.45 -26.57 9.12
CA HIS A 192 -2.43 -25.13 9.34
C HIS A 192 -1.18 -24.53 8.68
N GLU A 193 -1.27 -23.34 8.09
CA GLU A 193 -0.13 -22.69 7.42
C GLU A 193 1.07 -22.48 8.36
N ILE A 194 0.81 -22.09 9.61
CA ILE A 194 1.82 -22.06 10.68
C ILE A 194 2.56 -23.39 10.85
N ASP A 195 1.87 -24.52 10.65
CA ASP A 195 2.49 -25.84 10.80
C ASP A 195 3.40 -26.19 9.61
N MET A 196 3.31 -25.46 8.49
CA MET A 196 4.19 -25.57 7.32
C MET A 196 5.41 -24.63 7.40
N MET A 197 5.39 -23.63 8.30
CA MET A 197 6.50 -22.70 8.48
C MET A 197 7.63 -23.31 9.32
N LYS A 198 8.88 -22.93 9.03
CA LYS A 198 10.04 -23.34 9.82
C LYS A 198 10.17 -22.51 11.11
N GLU A 199 10.91 -23.05 12.07
CA GLU A 199 11.35 -22.30 13.25
C GLU A 199 12.18 -21.07 12.81
N ASN A 200 12.04 -19.95 13.53
CA ASN A 200 12.67 -18.66 13.24
C ASN A 200 12.26 -17.99 11.92
N THR A 201 11.25 -18.50 11.21
CA THR A 201 10.66 -17.78 10.08
C THR A 201 10.07 -16.44 10.56
N VAL A 202 10.29 -15.38 9.79
CA VAL A 202 9.69 -14.07 10.01
C VAL A 202 8.36 -14.00 9.26
N LEU A 203 7.26 -13.72 9.95
CA LEU A 203 5.93 -13.57 9.38
C LEU A 203 5.48 -12.11 9.50
N ILE A 204 5.19 -11.45 8.38
CA ILE A 204 4.62 -10.10 8.35
C ILE A 204 3.19 -10.19 7.81
N SER A 205 2.20 -9.92 8.65
CA SER A 205 0.78 -10.04 8.29
C SER A 205 -0.17 -9.29 9.21
N PHE A 206 -1.46 -9.23 8.87
CA PHE A 206 -2.52 -8.91 9.83
C PHE A 206 -2.86 -10.19 10.59
N LEU A 207 -2.65 -10.20 11.90
CA LEU A 207 -2.88 -11.38 12.76
C LEU A 207 -4.18 -11.26 13.56
N HIS A 208 -4.69 -10.05 13.73
CA HIS A 208 -5.83 -9.71 14.58
C HIS A 208 -5.74 -10.36 15.98
N PRO A 209 -4.64 -10.16 16.73
CA PRO A 209 -4.37 -10.91 17.98
C PRO A 209 -5.36 -10.59 19.11
N ALA A 210 -6.08 -9.48 19.02
CA ALA A 210 -7.16 -9.13 19.96
C ALA A 210 -8.45 -9.92 19.71
N SER A 211 -8.57 -10.60 18.57
CA SER A 211 -9.73 -11.45 18.28
C SER A 211 -9.58 -12.82 18.96
N PRO A 212 -10.53 -13.25 19.81
CA PRO A 212 -10.47 -14.55 20.47
C PRO A 212 -10.36 -15.74 19.50
N THR A 213 -10.93 -15.62 18.31
CA THR A 213 -10.85 -16.65 17.26
C THR A 213 -9.42 -16.94 16.80
N ASN A 214 -8.50 -15.97 16.97
CA ASN A 214 -7.15 -16.04 16.47
C ASN A 214 -6.13 -16.42 17.55
N HIS A 215 -6.57 -16.57 18.81
CA HIS A 215 -5.68 -16.89 19.93
C HIS A 215 -4.95 -18.23 19.77
N GLU A 216 -5.61 -19.25 19.22
CA GLU A 216 -4.96 -20.56 18.97
C GLU A 216 -3.88 -20.46 17.89
N MET A 217 -4.10 -19.64 16.86
CA MET A 217 -3.08 -19.35 15.84
C MET A 217 -1.89 -18.59 16.45
N VAL A 218 -2.14 -17.61 17.31
CA VAL A 218 -1.08 -16.88 18.04
C VAL A 218 -0.28 -17.80 18.96
N LYS A 219 -0.92 -18.74 19.65
CA LYS A 219 -0.23 -19.78 20.44
C LYS A 219 0.62 -20.68 19.55
N LYS A 220 0.10 -21.12 18.40
CA LYS A 220 0.87 -21.90 17.41
C LYS A 220 2.10 -21.13 16.91
N ILE A 221 1.99 -19.83 16.63
CA ILE A 221 3.13 -18.97 16.25
C ILE A 221 4.21 -19.01 17.34
N ARG A 222 3.83 -18.83 18.60
CA ARG A 222 4.74 -18.90 19.76
C ARG A 222 5.39 -20.28 19.87
N ASP A 223 4.60 -21.36 19.82
CA ASP A 223 5.07 -22.73 20.04
C ASP A 223 6.01 -23.19 18.91
N ARG A 224 5.80 -22.68 17.69
CA ARG A 224 6.68 -22.88 16.53
C ARG A 224 7.85 -21.89 16.47
N LYS A 225 7.94 -20.97 17.43
CA LYS A 225 8.99 -19.92 17.53
C LYS A 225 9.12 -19.12 16.23
N ILE A 226 7.98 -18.72 15.68
CA ILE A 226 7.90 -17.84 14.51
C ILE A 226 7.96 -16.39 15.00
N ILE A 227 8.76 -15.57 14.34
CA ILE A 227 8.90 -14.15 14.65
C ILE A 227 7.84 -13.40 13.85
N SER A 228 6.76 -12.98 14.50
CA SER A 228 5.64 -12.35 13.79
C SER A 228 5.57 -10.84 14.01
N PHE A 229 5.50 -10.07 12.92
CA PHE A 229 5.19 -8.65 12.93
C PHE A 229 3.75 -8.44 12.45
N THR A 230 2.90 -7.99 13.37
CA THR A 230 1.51 -7.66 13.06
C THR A 230 1.39 -6.25 12.48
N MET A 231 0.61 -6.12 11.40
CA MET A 231 0.23 -4.84 10.82
C MET A 231 -1.01 -4.21 11.48
N ASP A 232 -1.61 -4.86 12.49
CA ASP A 232 -2.88 -4.47 13.13
C ASP A 232 -2.78 -3.16 13.93
N SER A 233 -1.60 -2.85 14.47
CA SER A 233 -1.42 -1.77 15.44
C SER A 233 -0.33 -0.78 15.03
N ILE A 234 -0.17 -0.54 13.72
CA ILE A 234 0.72 0.52 13.25
C ILE A 234 0.20 1.87 13.78
N PRO A 235 1.01 2.62 14.55
CA PRO A 235 0.56 3.86 15.16
C PRO A 235 0.21 4.88 14.09
N ARG A 236 -0.93 5.54 14.23
CA ARG A 236 -1.43 6.57 13.29
C ARG A 236 -0.76 7.93 13.51
N ILE A 237 0.57 7.94 13.55
CA ILE A 237 1.38 9.16 13.60
C ILE A 237 1.86 9.51 12.18
N THR A 238 2.07 10.79 11.88
CA THR A 238 2.46 11.27 10.53
C THR A 238 3.62 10.49 9.91
N ARG A 239 4.56 10.02 10.73
CA ARG A 239 5.73 9.24 10.29
C ARG A 239 5.40 7.80 9.87
N ALA A 240 4.39 7.19 10.50
CA ALA A 240 3.95 5.82 10.25
C ALA A 240 2.64 5.75 9.44
N GLN A 241 2.01 6.89 9.13
CA GLN A 241 0.79 6.97 8.34
C GLN A 241 0.95 6.38 6.92
N LYS A 242 2.13 6.51 6.32
CA LYS A 242 2.45 5.86 5.03
C LYS A 242 2.61 4.33 5.13
N MET A 243 2.75 3.81 6.35
CA MET A 243 2.91 2.39 6.66
C MET A 243 1.59 1.76 7.12
N ASP A 244 0.59 2.58 7.49
CA ASP A 244 -0.74 2.12 7.89
C ASP A 244 -1.51 1.61 6.66
N ALA A 245 -1.48 0.28 6.51
CA ALA A 245 -2.19 -0.44 5.48
C ALA A 245 -3.71 -0.29 5.63
N LEU A 246 -4.27 -0.10 6.83
CA LEU A 246 -5.70 0.13 7.03
C LEU A 246 -6.13 1.51 6.53
N THR A 247 -5.34 2.56 6.79
CA THR A 247 -5.61 3.90 6.25
C THR A 247 -5.59 3.89 4.72
N SER A 248 -4.63 3.20 4.12
CA SER A 248 -4.55 3.03 2.66
C SER A 248 -5.77 2.26 2.12
N MET A 249 -6.20 1.19 2.79
CA MET A 249 -7.39 0.41 2.42
C MET A 249 -8.68 1.21 2.55
N SER A 250 -8.88 1.94 3.65
CA SER A 250 -10.05 2.80 3.86
C SER A 250 -10.15 3.90 2.80
N THR A 251 -9.02 4.45 2.36
CA THR A 251 -8.99 5.48 1.33
C THR A 251 -9.45 4.93 -0.03
N VAL A 252 -8.89 3.78 -0.44
CA VAL A 252 -9.26 3.11 -1.71
C VAL A 252 -10.70 2.61 -1.67
N ALA A 253 -11.13 1.98 -0.58
CA ALA A 253 -12.49 1.50 -0.41
C ALA A 253 -13.48 2.66 -0.44
N GLY A 254 -13.26 3.71 0.34
CA GLY A 254 -14.12 4.89 0.40
C GLY A 254 -14.29 5.57 -0.97
N TYR A 255 -13.18 5.79 -1.67
CA TYR A 255 -13.18 6.38 -3.01
C TYR A 255 -13.91 5.49 -4.02
N LYS A 256 -13.65 4.18 -4.01
CA LYS A 256 -14.28 3.23 -4.92
C LYS A 256 -15.78 3.07 -4.65
N SER A 257 -16.22 3.08 -3.39
CA SER A 257 -17.65 3.06 -3.05
C SER A 257 -18.38 4.32 -3.53
N ALA A 258 -17.75 5.49 -3.47
CA ALA A 258 -18.33 6.71 -4.01
C ALA A 258 -18.48 6.65 -5.55
N ILE A 259 -17.47 6.11 -6.25
CA ILE A 259 -17.54 5.91 -7.71
C ILE A 259 -18.60 4.86 -8.08
N MET A 260 -18.69 3.76 -7.35
CA MET A 260 -19.68 2.71 -7.61
C MET A 260 -21.10 3.16 -7.30
N ALA A 261 -21.31 4.02 -6.31
CA ALA A 261 -22.62 4.59 -6.00
C ALA A 261 -23.05 5.71 -6.97
N ALA A 262 -22.11 6.25 -7.76
CA ALA A 262 -22.37 7.29 -8.75
C ALA A 262 -22.72 6.73 -10.15
N ASN A 263 -22.54 5.42 -10.37
CA ASN A 263 -22.95 4.68 -11.58
C ASN A 263 -24.19 3.84 -11.30
#